data_AF-A0A9P9JFY3-F1
#
_entry.id   AF-A0A9P9JFY3-F1
#
_cell.length_a   1.000
_cell.length_b   1.000
_cell.length_c   1.000
_cell.angle_alpha   90.00
_cell.angle_beta   90.00
_cell.angle_gamma   90.00
#
_symmetry.space_group_name_H-M   'P 1'
#
loop_
_entity.id
_entity.type
_entity.pdbx_description
1 polymer ?
#
loop_
_entity_poly.entity_id
_entity_poly.type
_entity_poly.pdbx_seq_one_letter_code
_entity_poly.pdbx_strand_id
1 'polypeptide(L)'
;QQIPPLTGKGSFDCLAIPDTIVDASNLAIRIAVVVARIVQFYRASNSLTTPEEPLFNPTEHRRILRLVIQQAIVIQSELSDIAALHSRRSMPHQIMDEGQAGQDDPTIIFASRWVACIDTLYQAILILFFANFLFCCLALVRLDQASNIVTPDTHLAESSAPLIELQLKKLSGMICASLPYLVDEVSRGGVPLTVPQPKVAILHYLIWPLASVITSPWSTGQQVEGCQERINWIRDRYGINLASVAPASAKDPVA
;
A
#
# COMPACT_ATOMS: atom_id res chain seq x y z
N GLN A 1 1.71 18.09 -29.20
CA GLN A 1 1.47 16.63 -29.31
C GLN A 1 0.16 16.35 -28.58
N GLN A 2 -0.86 15.89 -29.29
CA GLN A 2 -2.19 15.62 -28.72
C GLN A 2 -2.16 14.29 -27.95
N ILE A 3 -2.70 14.29 -26.74
CA ILE A 3 -2.91 13.08 -25.95
C ILE A 3 -4.04 12.29 -26.66
N PRO A 4 -3.81 11.03 -27.08
CA PRO A 4 -4.82 10.25 -27.77
C PRO A 4 -6.01 9.97 -26.82
N PRO A 5 -7.24 9.86 -27.37
CA PRO A 5 -8.44 9.66 -26.57
C PRO A 5 -8.44 8.31 -25.85
N LEU A 6 -8.94 8.30 -24.61
CA LEU A 6 -9.10 7.14 -23.71
C LEU A 6 -9.98 6.01 -24.27
N THR A 7 -10.61 6.21 -25.43
CA THR A 7 -11.47 5.23 -26.12
C THR A 7 -10.74 4.43 -27.21
N GLY A 8 -9.42 4.62 -27.37
CA GLY A 8 -8.63 3.82 -28.29
C GLY A 8 -8.50 2.38 -27.78
N LYS A 9 -8.91 1.40 -28.60
CA LYS A 9 -8.67 -0.04 -28.40
C LYS A 9 -7.17 -0.44 -28.50
N GLY A 10 -6.26 0.47 -28.16
CA GLY A 10 -4.83 0.22 -28.14
C GLY A 10 -4.41 -0.26 -26.76
N SER A 11 -3.54 -1.28 -26.71
CA SER A 11 -2.79 -1.61 -25.48
C SER A 11 -2.06 -0.35 -25.01
N PHE A 12 -2.38 0.12 -23.80
CA PHE A 12 -1.56 1.13 -23.15
C PHE A 12 -0.32 0.44 -22.58
N ASP A 13 0.69 0.28 -23.43
CA ASP A 13 2.01 -0.13 -22.96
C ASP A 13 2.50 0.94 -22.01
N CYS A 14 2.55 0.59 -20.73
CA CYS A 14 3.02 1.51 -19.72
C CYS A 14 4.49 1.81 -19.95
N LEU A 15 4.87 3.06 -19.73
CA LEU A 15 6.25 3.53 -19.86
C LEU A 15 7.16 2.57 -19.08
N ALA A 16 7.93 1.77 -19.83
CA ALA A 16 9.01 0.98 -19.27
C ALA A 16 10.08 1.97 -18.82
N ILE A 17 10.30 2.08 -17.51
CA ILE A 17 11.40 2.88 -16.99
C ILE A 17 12.69 2.07 -17.27
N PRO A 18 13.61 2.56 -18.11
CA PRO A 18 14.86 1.86 -18.36
C PRO A 18 15.69 1.84 -17.09
N ASP A 19 16.19 0.66 -16.70
CA ASP A 19 17.05 0.50 -15.52
C ASP A 19 18.40 1.24 -15.65
N THR A 20 18.75 1.71 -16.84
CA THR A 20 20.11 2.13 -17.19
C THR A 20 20.41 3.63 -17.10
N ILE A 21 19.44 4.51 -16.81
CA ILE A 21 19.67 5.98 -16.79
C ILE A 21 18.85 6.67 -15.70
N VAL A 22 18.94 6.19 -14.46
CA VAL A 22 18.22 6.78 -13.34
C VAL A 22 19.25 7.29 -12.34
N ASP A 23 19.30 8.60 -12.12
CA ASP A 23 20.15 9.21 -11.10
C ASP A 23 19.76 8.68 -9.71
N ALA A 24 20.52 7.70 -9.23
CA ALA A 24 20.33 7.05 -7.94
C ALA A 24 20.63 7.97 -6.74
N SER A 25 21.16 9.18 -6.97
CA SER A 25 21.40 10.15 -5.89
C SER A 25 20.13 10.92 -5.50
N ASN A 26 19.13 11.00 -6.39
CA ASN A 26 17.91 11.75 -6.16
C ASN A 26 16.81 10.87 -5.54
N LEU A 27 16.43 11.18 -4.29
CA LEU A 27 15.41 10.44 -3.53
C LEU A 27 14.05 10.42 -4.24
N ALA A 28 13.63 11.53 -4.86
CA ALA A 28 12.33 11.58 -5.55
C ALA A 28 12.31 10.67 -6.78
N ILE A 29 13.41 10.65 -7.53
CA ILE A 29 13.58 9.77 -8.68
C ILE A 29 13.58 8.30 -8.23
N ARG A 30 14.31 7.96 -7.17
CA ARG A 30 14.30 6.60 -6.60
C ARG A 30 12.92 6.14 -6.16
N ILE A 31 12.16 7.01 -5.49
CA ILE A 31 10.77 6.70 -5.10
C ILE A 31 9.92 6.45 -6.34
N ALA A 32 10.02 7.30 -7.36
CA ALA A 32 9.24 7.14 -8.60
C ALA A 32 9.55 5.80 -9.31
N VAL A 33 10.83 5.42 -9.40
CA VAL A 33 11.24 4.15 -9.99
C VAL A 33 10.72 2.95 -9.19
N VAL A 34 10.87 2.98 -7.87
CA VAL A 34 10.37 1.90 -7.01
C VAL A 34 8.85 1.77 -7.10
N VAL A 35 8.11 2.88 -7.11
CA VAL A 35 6.65 2.86 -7.31
C VAL A 35 6.28 2.27 -8.67
N ALA A 36 6.99 2.61 -9.73
CA ALA A 36 6.75 2.02 -11.05
C ALA A 36 7.00 0.50 -11.07
N ARG A 37 8.07 0.05 -10.40
CA ARG A 37 8.37 -1.38 -10.25
C ARG A 37 7.31 -2.10 -9.40
N ILE A 38 6.77 -1.47 -8.36
CA ILE A 38 5.62 -1.99 -7.60
C ILE A 38 4.40 -2.17 -8.52
N VAL A 39 4.12 -1.21 -9.41
CA VAL A 39 3.00 -1.33 -10.37
C VAL A 39 3.23 -2.48 -11.35
N GLN A 40 4.45 -2.64 -11.87
CA GLN A 40 4.79 -3.76 -12.75
C GLN A 40 4.65 -5.11 -12.02
N PHE A 41 5.15 -5.19 -10.78
CA PHE A 41 5.00 -6.35 -9.91
C PHE A 41 3.52 -6.67 -9.65
N TYR A 42 2.70 -5.67 -9.36
CA TYR A 42 1.26 -5.86 -9.12
C TYR A 42 0.58 -6.49 -10.33
N ARG A 43 0.88 -6.03 -11.55
CA ARG A 43 0.31 -6.61 -12.77
C ARG A 43 0.75 -8.05 -12.99
N ALA A 44 2.04 -8.32 -12.77
CA ALA A 44 2.61 -9.66 -12.94
C ALA A 44 2.10 -10.65 -11.87
N SER A 45 1.82 -10.19 -10.66
CA SER A 45 1.26 -11.03 -9.58
C SER A 45 -0.24 -11.25 -9.75
N ASN A 46 -1.00 -10.23 -10.14
CA ASN A 46 -2.45 -10.34 -10.30
C ASN A 46 -2.86 -11.32 -11.40
N SER A 47 -2.08 -11.44 -12.49
CA SER A 47 -2.30 -12.46 -13.53
C SER A 47 -2.04 -13.90 -13.08
N LEU A 48 -1.40 -14.09 -11.91
CA LEU A 48 -1.09 -15.42 -11.36
C LEU A 48 -2.02 -15.80 -10.22
N THR A 49 -2.66 -14.82 -9.57
CA THR A 49 -3.52 -15.02 -8.40
C THR A 49 -5.00 -14.91 -8.72
N THR A 50 -5.38 -14.44 -9.91
CA THR A 50 -6.77 -14.39 -10.37
C THR A 50 -7.24 -15.75 -10.88
N PRO A 51 -8.48 -16.16 -10.56
CA PRO A 51 -9.00 -17.51 -10.85
C PRO A 51 -9.46 -17.72 -12.31
N GLU A 52 -9.09 -16.86 -13.26
CA GLU A 52 -9.49 -17.03 -14.66
C GLU A 52 -8.57 -18.03 -15.39
N GLU A 53 -9.18 -19.17 -15.72
CA GLU A 53 -8.74 -20.30 -16.54
C GLU A 53 -7.76 -21.35 -15.95
N PRO A 54 -8.22 -22.60 -15.73
CA PRO A 54 -7.41 -23.70 -15.25
C PRO A 54 -6.79 -24.46 -16.42
N LEU A 55 -5.74 -23.93 -17.06
CA LEU A 55 -4.87 -24.70 -17.96
C LEU A 55 -3.38 -24.30 -17.86
N PHE A 56 -2.97 -23.62 -16.79
CA PHE A 56 -1.55 -23.32 -16.58
C PHE A 56 -0.79 -24.58 -16.12
N ASN A 57 0.24 -24.96 -16.89
CA ASN A 57 1.20 -26.00 -16.49
C ASN A 57 1.78 -25.65 -15.10
N PRO A 58 1.64 -26.52 -14.07
CA PRO A 58 2.16 -26.28 -12.72
C PRO A 58 3.65 -25.90 -12.70
N THR A 59 4.43 -26.44 -13.63
CA THR A 59 5.86 -26.14 -13.78
C THR A 59 6.08 -24.70 -14.24
N GLU A 60 5.27 -24.23 -15.17
CA GLU A 60 5.35 -22.87 -15.70
C GLU A 60 4.84 -21.85 -14.67
N HIS A 61 3.74 -22.18 -14.00
CA HIS A 61 3.22 -21.37 -12.90
C HIS A 61 4.25 -21.20 -11.78
N ARG A 62 4.92 -22.30 -11.37
CA ARG A 62 6.04 -22.27 -10.41
C ARG A 62 7.17 -21.37 -10.89
N ARG A 63 7.57 -21.52 -12.16
CA ARG A 63 8.67 -20.74 -12.76
C ARG A 63 8.36 -19.24 -12.68
N ILE A 64 7.14 -18.83 -13.05
CA ILE A 64 6.75 -17.42 -13.03
C ILE A 64 6.63 -16.90 -11.59
N LEU A 65 6.02 -17.66 -10.67
CA LEU A 65 5.94 -17.27 -9.25
C LEU A 65 7.33 -17.01 -8.65
N ARG A 66 8.33 -17.83 -8.96
CA ARG A 66 9.72 -17.61 -8.51
C ARG A 66 10.28 -16.30 -9.02
N LEU A 67 10.10 -16.00 -10.31
CA LEU A 67 10.56 -14.74 -10.90
C LEU A 67 9.89 -13.53 -10.23
N VAL A 68 8.59 -13.62 -9.98
CA VAL A 68 7.81 -12.55 -9.33
C VAL A 68 8.23 -12.37 -7.87
N ILE A 69 8.50 -13.44 -7.13
CA ILE A 69 9.03 -13.39 -5.76
C ILE A 69 10.44 -12.78 -5.72
N GLN A 70 11.31 -13.17 -6.65
CA GLN A 70 12.66 -12.58 -6.76
C GLN A 70 12.58 -11.07 -7.04
N GLN A 71 11.69 -10.65 -7.94
CA GLN A 71 11.44 -9.23 -8.19
C GLN A 71 10.92 -8.50 -6.94
N ALA A 72 10.02 -9.13 -6.18
CA ALA A 72 9.50 -8.54 -4.93
C ALA A 72 10.62 -8.34 -3.89
N ILE A 73 11.54 -9.30 -3.75
CA ILE A 73 12.68 -9.19 -2.84
C ILE A 73 13.59 -8.00 -3.23
N VAL A 74 13.85 -7.83 -4.52
CA VAL A 74 14.63 -6.67 -5.02
C VAL A 74 13.92 -5.35 -4.66
N ILE A 75 12.61 -5.26 -4.93
CA ILE A 75 11.80 -4.09 -4.58
C ILE A 75 11.83 -3.84 -3.07
N GLN A 76 11.69 -4.87 -2.23
CA GLN A 76 11.74 -4.75 -0.78
C GLN A 76 13.09 -4.22 -0.28
N SER A 77 14.19 -4.67 -0.88
CA SER A 77 15.53 -4.15 -0.57
C SER A 77 15.62 -2.66 -0.87
N GLU A 78 15.13 -2.23 -2.04
CA GLU A 78 15.16 -0.82 -2.43
C GLU A 78 14.27 0.05 -1.55
N LEU A 79 13.10 -0.45 -1.15
CA LEU A 79 12.20 0.20 -0.21
C LEU A 79 12.87 0.37 1.17
N SER A 80 13.65 -0.61 1.60
CA SER A 80 14.40 -0.56 2.87
C SER A 80 15.49 0.52 2.82
N ASP A 81 16.21 0.62 1.70
CA ASP A 81 17.21 1.67 1.49
C ASP A 81 16.57 3.07 1.43
N ILE A 82 15.43 3.20 0.74
CA ILE A 82 14.66 4.45 0.68
C ILE A 82 14.18 4.84 2.08
N ALA A 83 13.66 3.89 2.87
CA ALA A 83 13.22 4.15 4.24
C ALA A 83 14.39 4.62 5.13
N ALA A 84 15.57 4.02 5.01
CA ALA A 84 16.76 4.44 5.73
C ALA A 84 17.20 5.87 5.36
N LEU A 85 17.06 6.27 4.08
CA LEU A 85 17.33 7.62 3.61
C LEU A 85 16.26 8.63 4.05
N HIS A 86 14.98 8.22 4.05
CA HIS A 86 13.85 9.06 4.43
C HIS A 86 13.84 9.34 5.95
N SER A 87 14.17 8.33 6.77
CA SER A 87 14.30 8.45 8.22
C SER A 87 15.32 9.52 8.65
N ARG A 88 16.28 9.87 7.79
CA ARG A 88 17.26 10.93 8.06
C ARG A 88 16.76 12.35 7.73
N ARG A 89 15.68 12.50 6.96
CA ARG A 89 15.24 13.79 6.40
C ARG A 89 13.86 14.27 6.88
N SER A 90 12.97 13.37 7.30
CA SER A 90 11.63 13.74 7.76
C SER A 90 11.03 12.64 8.62
N MET A 91 11.25 12.69 9.93
CA MET A 91 10.71 11.67 10.84
C MET A 91 9.29 12.08 11.30
N PRO A 92 8.29 11.19 11.19
CA PRO A 92 7.08 11.31 11.99
C PRO A 92 7.46 11.32 13.46
N HIS A 93 6.94 12.26 14.24
CA HIS A 93 7.15 12.28 15.69
C HIS A 93 5.93 11.59 16.32
N GLN A 94 6.18 10.56 17.12
CA GLN A 94 5.12 9.97 17.94
C GLN A 94 4.98 10.84 19.19
N ILE A 95 3.75 11.28 19.46
CA ILE A 95 3.40 11.89 20.74
C ILE A 95 2.49 10.90 21.46
N MET A 96 2.98 10.40 22.60
CA MET A 96 2.12 9.78 23.59
C MET A 96 1.49 10.91 24.40
N ASP A 97 0.17 11.01 24.39
CA ASP A 97 -0.55 11.92 25.27
C ASP A 97 -0.58 11.30 26.67
N GLU A 98 0.28 11.75 27.58
CA GLU A 98 0.25 11.33 29.00
C GLU A 98 -1.02 11.82 29.72
N GLY A 99 -1.82 12.71 29.10
CA GLY A 99 -2.99 13.35 29.69
C GLY A 99 -4.35 12.72 29.40
N GLN A 100 -4.44 11.70 28.53
CA GLN A 100 -5.71 11.06 28.18
C GLN A 100 -5.75 9.61 28.65
N ALA A 101 -6.34 9.40 29.82
CA ALA A 101 -6.84 8.09 30.21
C ALA A 101 -7.93 7.64 29.20
N GLY A 102 -7.54 6.84 28.20
CA GLY A 102 -8.49 6.21 27.27
C GLY A 102 -8.07 6.08 25.81
N GLN A 103 -6.95 6.67 25.36
CA GLN A 103 -6.37 6.41 24.03
C GLN A 103 -5.10 5.56 24.17
N ASP A 104 -5.24 4.25 23.97
CA ASP A 104 -4.13 3.29 24.04
C ASP A 104 -3.14 3.40 22.85
N ASP A 105 -3.50 4.13 21.78
CA ASP A 105 -2.70 4.22 20.57
C ASP A 105 -1.98 5.59 20.42
N PRO A 106 -0.66 5.60 20.18
CA PRO A 106 0.13 6.82 20.03
C PRO A 106 -0.31 7.61 18.79
N THR A 107 -0.46 8.93 18.91
CA THR A 107 -0.76 9.79 17.76
C THR A 107 0.52 10.16 17.04
N ILE A 108 0.54 10.00 15.71
CA ILE A 108 1.67 10.36 14.87
C ILE A 108 1.47 11.79 14.33
N ILE A 109 2.42 12.67 14.62
CA ILE A 109 2.46 14.03 14.07
C ILE A 109 3.59 14.16 13.04
N PHE A 110 3.44 15.16 12.16
CA PHE A 110 4.38 15.42 11.07
C PHE A 110 4.74 16.90 10.99
N ALA A 111 5.81 17.21 10.26
CA ALA A 111 6.23 18.60 10.00
C ALA A 111 5.13 19.41 9.28
N SER A 112 4.32 18.73 8.44
CA SER A 112 3.11 19.29 7.87
C SER A 112 2.11 18.20 7.54
N ARG A 113 0.83 18.57 7.39
CA ARG A 113 -0.23 17.66 6.94
C ARG A 113 -0.03 17.15 5.52
N TRP A 114 0.68 17.91 4.68
CA TRP A 114 0.99 17.44 3.33
C TRP A 114 2.03 16.30 3.41
N VAL A 115 3.02 16.42 4.28
CA VAL A 115 3.97 15.32 4.53
C VAL A 115 3.24 14.11 5.12
N ALA A 116 2.35 14.30 6.09
CA ALA A 116 1.54 13.21 6.66
C ALA A 116 0.72 12.48 5.60
N CYS A 117 0.12 13.23 4.68
CA CYS A 117 -0.73 12.67 3.64
C CYS A 117 0.06 11.93 2.57
N ILE A 118 1.25 12.44 2.18
CA ILE A 118 2.18 11.71 1.29
C ILE A 118 2.65 10.42 1.95
N ASP A 119 3.03 10.48 3.24
CA ASP A 119 3.44 9.29 3.99
C ASP A 119 2.32 8.25 4.04
N THR A 120 1.10 8.67 4.36
CA THR A 120 -0.07 7.80 4.45
C THR A 120 -0.43 7.15 3.10
N LEU A 121 -0.30 7.90 2.00
CA LEU A 121 -0.42 7.34 0.64
C LEU A 121 0.68 6.32 0.36
N TYR A 122 1.91 6.61 0.75
CA TYR A 122 3.04 5.70 0.61
C TYR A 122 2.82 4.40 1.42
N GLN A 123 2.34 4.49 2.67
CA GLN A 123 1.99 3.32 3.47
C GLN A 123 0.92 2.46 2.78
N ALA A 124 -0.10 3.08 2.17
CA ALA A 124 -1.14 2.36 1.46
C ALA A 124 -0.61 1.65 0.19
N ILE A 125 0.33 2.25 -0.53
CA ILE A 125 1.04 1.60 -1.65
C ILE A 125 1.83 0.39 -1.14
N LEU A 126 2.50 0.53 -0.01
CA LEU A 126 3.24 -0.57 0.62
C LEU A 126 2.30 -1.70 1.04
N ILE A 127 1.12 -1.40 1.59
CA ILE A 127 0.12 -2.43 1.93
C ILE A 127 -0.24 -3.25 0.69
N LEU A 128 -0.54 -2.61 -0.43
CA LEU A 128 -0.83 -3.34 -1.68
C LEU A 128 0.34 -4.19 -2.15
N PHE A 129 1.56 -3.65 -2.12
CA PHE A 129 2.76 -4.38 -2.51
C PHE A 129 2.96 -5.63 -1.65
N PHE A 130 2.98 -5.47 -0.33
CA PHE A 130 3.23 -6.56 0.62
C PHE A 130 2.09 -7.58 0.62
N ALA A 131 0.85 -7.17 0.42
CA ALA A 131 -0.28 -8.09 0.31
C ALA A 131 -0.12 -9.03 -0.90
N ASN A 132 0.21 -8.48 -2.07
CA ASN A 132 0.45 -9.28 -3.27
C ASN A 132 1.70 -10.15 -3.14
N PHE A 133 2.75 -9.63 -2.52
CA PHE A 133 3.94 -10.42 -2.23
C PHE A 133 3.63 -11.63 -1.34
N LEU A 134 2.85 -11.42 -0.27
CA LEU A 134 2.38 -12.52 0.58
C LEU A 134 1.55 -13.54 -0.19
N PHE A 135 0.63 -13.10 -1.06
CA PHE A 135 -0.15 -14.02 -1.90
C PHE A 135 0.74 -14.86 -2.82
N CYS A 136 1.75 -14.27 -3.45
CA CYS A 136 2.71 -15.01 -4.27
C CYS A 136 3.51 -16.03 -3.45
N CYS A 137 3.98 -15.66 -2.26
CA CYS A 137 4.67 -16.58 -1.36
C CYS A 137 3.79 -17.76 -0.97
N LEU A 138 2.55 -17.50 -0.54
CA LEU A 138 1.59 -18.54 -0.15
C LEU A 138 1.21 -19.43 -1.35
N ALA A 139 1.07 -18.86 -2.55
CA ALA A 139 0.79 -19.61 -3.77
C ALA A 139 1.94 -20.58 -4.11
N LEU A 140 3.20 -20.12 -4.02
CA LEU A 140 4.37 -20.96 -4.27
C LEU A 140 4.44 -22.11 -3.26
N VAL A 141 4.27 -21.81 -1.97
CA VAL A 141 4.30 -22.82 -0.89
C VAL A 141 3.21 -23.88 -1.11
N ARG A 142 1.98 -23.46 -1.44
CA ARG A 142 0.87 -24.39 -1.73
C ARG A 142 1.17 -25.28 -2.94
N LEU A 143 1.71 -24.71 -4.00
CA LEU A 143 2.06 -25.43 -5.24
C LEU A 143 3.16 -26.47 -5.02
N ASP A 144 4.16 -26.11 -4.22
CA ASP A 144 5.30 -26.95 -3.88
C ASP A 144 4.92 -28.08 -2.92
N GLN A 145 4.09 -27.78 -1.92
CA GLN A 145 3.50 -28.79 -1.02
C GLN A 145 2.63 -29.79 -1.80
N ALA A 146 1.77 -29.33 -2.71
CA ALA A 146 0.94 -30.21 -3.54
C ALA A 146 1.78 -31.13 -4.45
N SER A 147 3.00 -30.71 -4.79
CA SER A 147 3.93 -31.47 -5.64
C SER A 147 4.96 -32.29 -4.84
N ASN A 148 4.96 -32.23 -3.50
CA ASN A 148 6.02 -32.77 -2.64
C ASN A 148 7.44 -32.33 -3.05
N ILE A 149 7.58 -31.08 -3.50
CA ILE A 149 8.86 -30.49 -3.90
C ILE A 149 9.23 -29.44 -2.86
N VAL A 150 10.45 -29.51 -2.33
CA VAL A 150 11.00 -28.48 -1.43
C VAL A 150 12.16 -27.81 -2.16
N THR A 151 12.06 -26.50 -2.37
CA THR A 151 13.12 -25.71 -3.02
C THR A 151 13.61 -24.59 -2.12
N PRO A 152 14.81 -24.03 -2.36
CA PRO A 152 15.30 -22.87 -1.62
C PRO A 152 14.31 -21.70 -1.65
N ASP A 153 13.63 -21.49 -2.79
CA ASP A 153 12.59 -20.47 -2.93
C ASP A 153 11.36 -20.75 -2.05
N THR A 154 11.02 -22.02 -1.82
CA THR A 154 9.94 -22.43 -0.92
C THR A 154 10.26 -22.05 0.52
N HIS A 155 11.47 -22.35 1.00
CA HIS A 155 11.91 -21.95 2.36
C HIS A 155 12.00 -20.44 2.51
N LEU A 156 12.42 -19.73 1.46
CA LEU A 156 12.45 -18.27 1.45
C LEU A 156 11.03 -17.69 1.54
N ALA A 157 10.07 -18.25 0.81
CA ALA A 157 8.66 -17.86 0.87
C ALA A 157 8.04 -18.13 2.25
N GLU A 158 8.31 -19.30 2.84
CA GLU A 158 7.85 -19.69 4.19
C GLU A 158 8.39 -18.74 5.28
N SER A 159 9.68 -18.40 5.20
CA SER A 159 10.32 -17.49 6.17
C SER A 159 9.91 -16.03 5.97
N SER A 160 9.62 -15.62 4.74
CA SER A 160 9.21 -14.24 4.42
C SER A 160 7.77 -13.96 4.79
N ALA A 161 6.85 -14.92 4.62
CA ALA A 161 5.43 -14.75 4.88
C ALA A 161 5.09 -14.13 6.25
N PRO A 162 5.57 -14.63 7.40
CA PRO A 162 5.25 -14.04 8.71
C PRO A 162 5.84 -12.63 8.89
N LEU A 163 6.99 -12.34 8.28
CA LEU A 163 7.59 -11.01 8.32
C LEU A 163 6.76 -10.00 7.52
N ILE A 164 6.24 -10.43 6.36
CA ILE A 164 5.36 -9.63 5.52
C ILE A 164 4.04 -9.35 6.25
N GLU A 165 3.45 -10.34 6.91
CA GLU A 165 2.24 -10.14 7.73
C GLU A 165 2.45 -9.13 8.86
N LEU A 166 3.57 -9.22 9.57
CA LEU A 166 3.92 -8.26 10.62
C LEU A 166 4.05 -6.83 10.05
N GLN A 167 4.67 -6.72 8.87
CA GLN A 167 4.80 -5.44 8.17
C GLN A 167 3.44 -4.88 7.76
N LEU A 168 2.52 -5.70 7.24
CA LEU A 168 1.15 -5.29 6.87
C LEU A 168 0.35 -4.74 8.05
N LYS A 169 0.45 -5.40 9.22
CA LYS A 169 -0.14 -4.92 10.48
C LYS A 169 0.44 -3.57 10.88
N LYS A 170 1.77 -3.43 10.83
CA LYS A 170 2.47 -2.18 11.16
C LYS A 170 2.05 -1.03 10.25
N LEU A 171 1.97 -1.26 8.94
CA LEU A 171 1.55 -0.25 7.96
C LEU A 171 0.13 0.23 8.22
N SER A 172 -0.80 -0.70 8.48
CA SER A 172 -2.20 -0.38 8.82
C SER A 172 -2.30 0.44 10.09
N GLY A 173 -1.53 0.07 11.13
CA GLY A 173 -1.43 0.83 12.37
C GLY A 173 -0.91 2.25 12.17
N MET A 174 0.14 2.45 11.36
CA MET A 174 0.68 3.78 11.08
C MET A 174 -0.32 4.69 10.36
N ILE A 175 -1.12 4.16 9.43
CA ILE A 175 -2.20 4.92 8.78
C ILE A 175 -3.20 5.38 9.85
N CYS A 176 -3.68 4.47 10.68
CA CYS A 176 -4.67 4.78 11.72
C CYS A 176 -4.15 5.80 12.73
N ALA A 177 -2.92 5.63 13.21
CA ALA A 177 -2.27 6.52 14.16
C ALA A 177 -2.00 7.93 13.60
N SER A 178 -1.97 8.08 12.27
CA SER A 178 -1.80 9.38 11.60
C SER A 178 -3.13 10.12 11.38
N LEU A 179 -4.27 9.44 11.49
CA LEU A 179 -5.58 10.01 11.17
C LEU A 179 -5.91 11.26 11.99
N PRO A 180 -5.75 11.29 13.33
CA PRO A 180 -6.13 12.46 14.12
C PRO A 180 -5.42 13.73 13.62
N TYR A 181 -4.15 13.61 13.22
CA TYR A 181 -3.38 14.73 12.69
C TYR A 181 -3.84 15.16 11.30
N LEU A 182 -4.19 14.19 10.45
CA LEU A 182 -4.61 14.39 9.06
C LEU A 182 -5.98 15.05 8.94
N VAL A 183 -6.93 14.67 9.81
CA VAL A 183 -8.29 15.23 9.82
C VAL A 183 -8.42 16.50 10.68
N ASP A 184 -7.29 16.99 11.21
CA ASP A 184 -7.20 18.20 12.02
C ASP A 184 -7.97 18.06 13.36
N GLU A 185 -7.98 16.85 13.94
CA GLU A 185 -8.45 16.59 15.32
C GLU A 185 -7.37 16.98 16.34
N VAL A 186 -6.09 16.94 15.95
CA VAL A 186 -4.96 17.39 16.78
C VAL A 186 -4.14 18.50 16.11
N SER A 187 -3.57 19.35 16.96
CA SER A 187 -2.65 20.43 16.58
C SER A 187 -1.29 19.89 16.12
N ARG A 188 -0.41 20.79 15.66
CA ARG A 188 0.99 20.43 15.32
C ARG A 188 1.79 19.89 16.50
N GLY A 189 1.39 20.20 17.73
CA GLY A 189 2.00 19.68 18.94
C GLY A 189 1.29 18.44 19.51
N GLY A 190 0.38 17.80 18.76
CA GLY A 190 -0.37 16.63 19.21
C GLY A 190 -1.53 16.94 20.16
N VAL A 191 -1.71 18.20 20.58
CA VAL A 191 -2.82 18.60 21.47
C VAL A 191 -4.16 18.54 20.73
N PRO A 192 -5.21 17.89 21.27
CA PRO A 192 -6.55 17.87 20.68
C PRO A 192 -7.13 19.26 20.43
N LEU A 193 -7.83 19.41 19.32
CA LEU A 193 -8.54 20.61 18.94
C LEU A 193 -10.01 20.49 19.31
N THR A 194 -10.57 21.57 19.87
CA THR A 194 -12.00 21.63 20.25
C THR A 194 -12.95 21.57 19.05
N VAL A 195 -12.48 22.01 17.88
CA VAL A 195 -13.23 21.92 16.62
C VAL A 195 -12.27 21.48 15.51
N PRO A 196 -12.49 20.29 14.90
CA PRO A 196 -11.67 19.84 13.79
C PRO A 196 -11.80 20.75 12.57
N GLN A 197 -10.67 21.14 11.96
CA GLN A 197 -10.59 22.01 10.78
C GLN A 197 -10.04 21.28 9.54
N PRO A 198 -10.70 20.21 9.06
CA PRO A 198 -10.17 19.43 7.95
C PRO A 198 -9.98 20.26 6.68
N LYS A 199 -8.89 19.96 5.98
CA LYS A 199 -8.63 20.51 4.65
C LYS A 199 -9.16 19.56 3.59
N VAL A 200 -10.10 20.04 2.79
CA VAL A 200 -10.80 19.26 1.74
C VAL A 200 -9.84 18.48 0.84
N ALA A 201 -8.77 19.12 0.37
CA ALA A 201 -7.78 18.47 -0.49
C ALA A 201 -7.12 17.27 0.19
N ILE A 202 -6.79 17.37 1.49
CA ILE A 202 -6.16 16.29 2.25
C ILE A 202 -7.12 15.11 2.37
N LEU A 203 -8.38 15.38 2.70
CA LEU A 203 -9.38 14.33 2.86
C LEU A 203 -9.63 13.51 1.58
N HIS A 204 -9.55 14.14 0.39
CA HIS A 204 -9.63 13.41 -0.87
C HIS A 204 -8.49 12.40 -1.03
N TYR A 205 -7.27 12.77 -0.62
CA TYR A 205 -6.13 11.87 -0.66
C TYR A 205 -6.20 10.76 0.41
N LEU A 206 -7.03 10.89 1.45
CA LEU A 206 -7.21 9.86 2.49
C LEU A 206 -8.16 8.73 2.09
N ILE A 207 -8.97 8.92 1.05
CA ILE A 207 -9.95 7.93 0.60
C ILE A 207 -9.29 6.56 0.40
N TRP A 208 -8.20 6.53 -0.36
CA TRP A 208 -7.54 5.29 -0.73
C TRP A 208 -6.76 4.63 0.42
N PRO A 209 -5.99 5.38 1.24
CA PRO A 209 -5.42 4.84 2.47
C PRO A 209 -6.44 4.26 3.43
N LEU A 210 -7.56 4.95 3.67
CA LEU A 210 -8.63 4.45 4.53
C LEU A 210 -9.24 3.17 3.96
N ALA A 211 -9.52 3.14 2.65
CA ALA A 211 -10.02 1.95 1.97
C ALA A 211 -9.05 0.76 2.11
N SER A 212 -7.74 1.01 1.99
CA SER A 212 -6.72 -0.04 2.13
C SER A 212 -6.74 -0.70 3.51
N VAL A 213 -6.98 0.07 4.57
CA VAL A 213 -7.13 -0.45 5.94
C VAL A 213 -8.44 -1.21 6.10
N ILE A 214 -9.55 -0.68 5.57
CA ILE A 214 -10.89 -1.29 5.69
C ILE A 214 -10.94 -2.65 4.99
N THR A 215 -10.34 -2.78 3.81
CA THR A 215 -10.35 -4.04 3.03
C THR A 215 -9.23 -5.00 3.42
N SER A 216 -8.30 -4.56 4.27
CA SER A 216 -7.13 -5.35 4.66
C SER A 216 -7.53 -6.42 5.69
N PRO A 217 -7.23 -7.71 5.45
CA PRO A 217 -7.44 -8.77 6.43
C PRO A 217 -6.47 -8.69 7.62
N TRP A 218 -5.46 -7.81 7.56
CA TRP A 218 -4.48 -7.61 8.61
C TRP A 218 -4.84 -6.47 9.57
N SER A 219 -5.93 -5.77 9.32
CA SER A 219 -6.42 -4.69 10.17
C SER A 219 -7.24 -5.23 11.35
N THR A 220 -7.16 -4.58 12.50
CA THR A 220 -8.03 -4.92 13.64
C THR A 220 -9.46 -4.40 13.42
N GLY A 221 -10.45 -4.99 14.10
CA GLY A 221 -11.84 -4.52 14.02
C GLY A 221 -11.98 -3.03 14.36
N GLN A 222 -11.26 -2.56 15.38
CA GLN A 222 -11.22 -1.15 15.78
C GLN A 222 -10.60 -0.25 14.70
N GLN A 223 -9.55 -0.70 14.01
CA GLN A 223 -8.95 0.05 12.91
C GLN A 223 -9.91 0.18 11.73
N VAL A 224 -10.61 -0.91 11.39
CA VAL A 224 -11.62 -0.93 10.32
C VAL A 224 -12.78 0.01 10.65
N GLU A 225 -13.34 -0.10 11.86
CA GLU A 225 -14.45 0.73 12.32
C GLU A 225 -14.04 2.21 12.34
N GLY A 226 -12.88 2.51 12.92
CA GLY A 226 -12.32 3.85 12.95
C GLY A 226 -12.16 4.43 11.54
N CYS A 227 -11.55 3.69 10.60
CA CYS A 227 -11.39 4.16 9.22
C CYS A 227 -12.72 4.33 8.49
N GLN A 228 -13.69 3.44 8.73
CA GLN A 228 -15.01 3.50 8.11
C GLN A 228 -15.80 4.72 8.57
N GLU A 229 -15.74 5.07 9.87
CA GLU A 229 -16.31 6.31 10.39
C GLU A 229 -15.73 7.54 9.68
N ARG A 230 -14.39 7.58 9.50
CA ARG A 230 -13.74 8.73 8.82
C ARG A 230 -14.13 8.79 7.34
N ILE A 231 -14.21 7.66 6.63
CA ILE A 231 -14.71 7.65 5.24
C ILE A 231 -16.14 8.17 5.15
N ASN A 232 -17.03 7.69 6.02
CA ASN A 232 -18.43 8.11 6.04
C ASN A 232 -18.54 9.60 6.33
N TRP A 233 -17.77 10.12 7.29
CA TRP A 233 -17.71 11.54 7.59
C TRP A 233 -17.19 12.39 6.42
N ILE A 234 -16.15 11.93 5.70
CA ILE A 234 -15.66 12.61 4.48
C ILE A 234 -16.78 12.67 3.42
N ARG A 235 -17.47 11.55 3.19
CA ARG A 235 -18.61 11.48 2.25
C ARG A 235 -19.70 12.48 2.63
N ASP A 236 -20.15 12.43 3.88
CA ASP A 236 -21.29 13.21 4.35
C ASP A 236 -20.99 14.72 4.36
N ARG A 237 -19.74 15.11 4.65
CA ARG A 237 -19.33 16.52 4.74
C ARG A 237 -19.06 17.18 3.38
N TYR A 238 -18.60 16.43 2.40
CA TYR A 238 -18.17 16.98 1.11
C TYR A 238 -19.05 16.59 -0.07
N GLY A 239 -20.11 15.80 0.17
CA GLY A 239 -20.98 15.29 -0.89
C GLY A 239 -20.22 14.45 -1.92
N ILE A 240 -19.01 13.99 -1.57
CA ILE A 240 -18.27 13.03 -2.37
C ILE A 240 -19.06 11.75 -2.19
N ASN A 241 -19.98 11.45 -3.11
CA ASN A 241 -20.45 10.09 -3.30
C ASN A 241 -19.24 9.25 -3.67
N LEU A 242 -18.48 8.85 -2.64
CA LEU A 242 -17.50 7.80 -2.70
C LEU A 242 -18.28 6.59 -3.11
N ALA A 243 -18.29 6.41 -4.42
CA ALA A 243 -18.77 5.29 -5.13
C ALA A 243 -18.87 4.08 -4.20
N SER A 244 -20.11 3.70 -3.88
CA SER A 244 -20.53 2.31 -3.66
C SER A 244 -20.21 1.42 -4.89
N VAL A 245 -19.16 1.76 -5.64
CA VAL A 245 -18.70 1.24 -6.92
C VAL A 245 -17.19 0.97 -6.85
N ALA A 246 -16.43 1.37 -5.81
CA ALA A 246 -15.01 1.01 -5.71
C ALA A 246 -14.74 -0.52 -5.72
N PRO A 247 -15.59 -1.41 -5.16
CA PRO A 247 -15.40 -2.85 -5.32
C PRO A 247 -15.71 -3.35 -6.75
N ALA A 248 -16.55 -2.62 -7.50
CA ALA A 248 -16.98 -2.99 -8.85
C ALA A 248 -16.11 -2.35 -9.95
N SER A 249 -15.46 -1.21 -9.67
CA SER A 249 -14.55 -0.50 -10.57
C SER A 249 -13.12 -1.01 -10.50
N ALA A 250 -12.82 -1.92 -9.57
CA ALA A 250 -11.60 -2.74 -9.57
C ALA A 250 -11.75 -4.00 -10.44
N LYS A 251 -12.85 -4.16 -11.17
CA LYS A 251 -12.92 -5.07 -12.33
C LYS A 251 -12.45 -4.30 -13.56
N ASP A 252 -11.49 -4.88 -14.26
CA ASP A 252 -10.85 -4.32 -15.44
C ASP A 252 -11.86 -3.72 -16.44
N PRO A 253 -11.54 -2.56 -17.05
CA PRO A 253 -12.22 -2.07 -18.23
C PRO A 253 -11.67 -2.82 -19.45
N VAL A 254 -11.96 -4.10 -19.56
CA VAL A 254 -11.80 -4.86 -20.81
C VAL A 254 -13.08 -5.67 -21.05
N ALA A 255 -13.97 -5.07 -21.85
CA ALA A 255 -14.95 -5.75 -22.68
C ALA A 255 -14.85 -5.15 -24.08
#